data_AF-A0A0E4BP76-F1
#
_entry.id   AF-A0A0E4BP76-F1
#
_cell.length_a   1.000
_cell.length_b   1.000
_cell.length_c   1.000
_cell.angle_alpha   90.00
_cell.angle_beta   90.00
_cell.angle_gamma   90.00
#
_symmetry.space_group_name_H-M   'P 1'
#
loop_
_entity.id
_entity.type
_entity.pdbx_description
1 polymer ?
#
loop_
_entity_poly.entity_id
_entity_poly.type
_entity_poly.pdbx_seq_one_letter_code
_entity_poly.pdbx_strand_id
1 'polypeptide(L)' 'MNQQNGYEAPRLYHTMRCKDPEAMIAWLKNVLGFAERVAYRKEGTVVHAELAFGSS' A
#
# COMPACT_ATOMS: atom_id res chain seq x y z
N MET A 1 -4.86 23.38 -22.54
CA MET A 1 -5.06 21.99 -22.11
C MET A 1 -5.98 21.99 -20.89
N ASN A 2 -7.23 21.55 -21.06
CA ASN A 2 -8.19 21.39 -19.97
C ASN A 2 -7.82 20.12 -19.19
N GLN A 3 -7.32 20.24 -17.96
CA GLN A 3 -7.30 19.10 -17.04
C GLN A 3 -8.63 19.06 -16.28
N GLN A 4 -9.51 18.17 -16.71
CA GLN A 4 -10.69 17.79 -15.94
C GLN A 4 -10.22 17.02 -14.69
N ASN A 5 -9.93 17.72 -13.59
CA ASN A 5 -9.91 17.08 -12.28
C ASN A 5 -11.37 16.88 -11.85
N GLY A 6 -11.98 15.77 -12.28
CA GLY A 6 -13.17 15.26 -11.62
C GLY A 6 -12.81 15.06 -10.16
N TYR A 7 -13.39 15.87 -9.26
CA TYR A 7 -13.13 15.84 -7.83
C TYR A 7 -13.62 14.51 -7.28
N GLU A 8 -12.77 13.50 -7.31
CA GLU A 8 -13.01 12.31 -6.52
C GLU A 8 -12.91 12.69 -5.04
N ALA A 9 -13.88 12.23 -4.24
CA ALA A 9 -13.85 12.48 -2.81
C ALA A 9 -12.55 11.92 -2.20
N PRO A 10 -11.95 12.60 -1.21
CA PRO A 10 -10.77 12.09 -0.52
C PRO A 10 -11.02 10.66 -0.02
N ARG A 11 -10.14 9.73 -0.39
CA ARG A 11 -10.18 8.36 0.08
C ARG A 11 -9.33 8.23 1.34
N LEU A 12 -9.85 7.54 2.34
CA LEU A 12 -9.08 7.15 3.52
C LEU A 12 -8.45 5.78 3.27
N TYR A 13 -7.12 5.72 3.33
CA TYR A 13 -6.37 4.47 3.26
C TYR A 13 -5.94 4.06 4.66
N HIS A 14 -6.08 2.76 4.98
CA HIS A 14 -5.55 2.25 6.24
C HIS A 14 -4.03 2.23 6.19
N THR A 15 -3.41 2.86 7.19
CA THR A 15 -1.95 2.88 7.35
C THR A 15 -1.58 2.11 8.61
N MET A 16 -0.62 1.19 8.47
CA MET A 16 -0.12 0.36 9.57
C MET A 16 1.36 0.60 9.78
N ARG A 17 1.78 0.75 11.04
CA ARG A 17 3.20 0.69 11.44
C ARG A 17 3.44 -0.60 12.20
N CYS A 18 4.48 -1.33 11.83
CA CYS A 18 4.84 -2.60 12.43
C CYS A 18 6.34 -2.68 12.71
N LYS A 19 6.74 -3.64 13.54
CA LYS A 19 8.14 -3.87 13.88
C LYS A 19 8.94 -4.47 12.72
N ASP A 20 8.32 -5.38 11.98
CA ASP A 20 8.91 -6.05 10.82
C ASP A 20 7.97 -5.88 9.60
N PRO A 21 8.24 -4.89 8.74
CA PRO A 21 7.39 -4.60 7.59
C PRO A 21 7.48 -5.67 6.50
N GLU A 22 8.61 -6.35 6.33
CA GLU A 22 8.74 -7.41 5.32
C GLU A 22 7.88 -8.62 5.71
N ALA A 23 7.95 -9.04 6.97
CA ALA A 23 7.11 -10.13 7.47
C ALA A 23 5.61 -9.77 7.38
N MET A 24 5.24 -8.53 7.70
CA MET A 24 3.86 -8.07 7.61
C MET A 24 3.35 -8.08 6.16
N ILE A 25 4.13 -7.54 5.21
CA ILE A 25 3.79 -7.54 3.78
C ILE A 25 3.63 -8.97 3.27
N ALA A 26 4.58 -9.86 3.61
CA ALA A 26 4.50 -11.26 3.22
C ALA A 26 3.24 -11.94 3.77
N TRP A 27 2.90 -11.69 5.03
CA TRP A 27 1.69 -12.23 5.65
C TRP A 27 0.42 -11.69 4.98
N LEU A 28 0.32 -10.37 4.77
CA LEU A 28 -0.83 -9.75 4.10
C LEU A 28 -1.05 -10.30 2.69
N LYS A 29 0.03 -10.52 1.93
CA LYS A 29 -0.04 -11.09 0.58
C LYS A 29 -0.43 -12.57 0.61
N ASN A 30 0.27 -13.37 1.40
CA ASN A 30 0.17 -14.82 1.31
C ASN A 30 -1.02 -15.39 2.09
N VAL A 31 -1.44 -14.72 3.17
CA VAL A 31 -2.53 -15.20 4.03
C VAL A 31 -3.84 -14.50 3.69
N LEU A 32 -3.81 -13.17 3.56
CA LEU A 32 -5.02 -12.41 3.28
C LEU A 32 -5.27 -12.18 1.79
N GLY A 33 -4.27 -12.37 0.92
CA GLY A 33 -4.45 -12.18 -0.52
C GLY A 33 -4.35 -10.73 -0.99
N PHE A 34 -3.67 -9.86 -0.24
CA PHE A 34 -3.37 -8.52 -0.71
C PHE A 34 -2.42 -8.54 -1.92
N ALA A 35 -2.64 -7.64 -2.88
CA ALA A 35 -1.73 -7.39 -3.98
C ALA A 35 -0.80 -6.22 -3.63
N GLU A 36 0.51 -6.44 -3.69
CA GLU A 36 1.50 -5.36 -3.56
C GLU A 36 1.46 -4.46 -4.80
N ARG A 37 1.25 -3.16 -4.59
CA ARG A 37 1.24 -2.15 -5.65
C ARG A 37 2.60 -1.48 -5.78
N VAL A 38 3.12 -1.01 -4.65
CA VAL A 38 4.45 -0.41 -4.56
C VAL A 38 5.08 -0.72 -3.21
N ALA A 39 6.40 -0.86 -3.19
CA ALA A 39 7.18 -0.96 -1.97
C ALA A 39 8.54 -0.29 -2.15
N TYR A 40 8.73 0.82 -1.45
CA TYR A 40 9.99 1.56 -1.40
C TYR A 40 10.83 1.07 -0.23
N ARG A 41 12.04 0.63 -0.55
CA ARG A 41 13.01 0.12 0.41
C ARG A 41 14.25 1.00 0.39
N LYS A 42 14.76 1.34 1.56
CA LYS A 42 16.02 2.07 1.74
C LYS A 42 16.85 1.35 2.79
N GLU A 43 18.09 1.03 2.45
CA GLU A 43 19.04 0.40 3.38
C GLU A 43 18.47 -0.86 4.07
N GLY A 44 17.73 -1.67 3.31
CA GLY A 44 17.10 -2.90 3.83
C GLY A 44 15.84 -2.69 4.66
N THR A 45 15.35 -1.47 4.81
CA THR A 45 14.10 -1.16 5.53
C THR A 45 13.02 -0.69 4.57
N VAL A 46 11.80 -1.21 4.72
CA VAL A 46 10.62 -0.67 4.01
C VAL A 46 10.27 0.69 4.60
N VAL A 47 10.41 1.73 3.79
CA VAL A 47 10.06 3.11 4.20
C VAL A 47 8.63 3.48 3.82
N HIS A 48 8.07 2.82 2.80
CA HIS A 48 6.68 2.97 2.39
C HIS A 48 6.27 1.77 1.53
N ALA A 49 5.04 1.27 1.71
CA ALA A 49 4.47 0.26 0.85
C ALA A 49 2.95 0.46 0.75
N GLU A 50 2.42 0.20 -0.44
CA GLU A 50 0.99 0.22 -0.70
C GLU A 50 0.56 -1.15 -1.20
N LEU A 51 -0.47 -1.67 -0.56
CA LEU A 51 -1.07 -2.94 -0.89
C LEU A 51 -2.56 -2.72 -1.10
N ALA A 52 -3.14 -3.42 -2.06
CA ALA A 52 -4.57 -3.40 -2.33
C ALA A 52 -5.19 -4.74 -1.94
N PHE A 53 -6.42 -4.69 -1.42
CA PHE A 53 -7.23 -5.87 -1.20
C PHE A 53 -8.54 -5.73 -1.99
N GLY A 54 -8.75 -6.63 -2.94
CA GLY A 54 -9.85 -6.53 -3.89
C GLY A 54 -9.64 -5.42 -4.93
N SER A 55 -10.72 -4.75 -5.33
CA SER A 55 -10.74 -3.76 -6.42
C SER A 55 -10.28 -2.35 -6.02
N SER A 56 -9.56 -2.22 -4.91
CA SER A 56 -9.00 -0.96 -4.41
C SER A 56 -7.74 -0.53 -5.14
#